data_AF-A0A2H1VZZ1-F1
#
_entry.id   AF-A0A2H1VZZ1-F1
#
_cell.length_a   1.000
_cell.length_b   1.000
_cell.length_c   1.000
_cell.angle_alpha   90.00
_cell.angle_beta   90.00
_cell.angle_gamma   90.00
#
_symmetry.space_group_name_H-M   'P 1'
#
loop_
_entity.id
_entity.type
_entity.pdbx_description
1 polymer ?
#
loop_
_entity_poly.entity_id
_entity_poly.type
_entity_poly.pdbx_seq_one_letter_code
_entity_poly.pdbx_strand_id
1 'polypeptide(L)'
;RLQATNLINRMPSAFMSDKRIDVDYSYVEIPRYDIDKPQSLETRKARLLYQSRKRGMLENDLLLSTFAKKYLPTLNEEQTKMYDRLINTVSNDWDLFYWMVEKQPTPKEYDNEIMDMLKKHAKNEDRVSLRQPNLY
;
A
#
# COMPACT_ATOMS: atom_id res chain seq x y z
N ARG A 1 57.21 27.68 2.25
CA ARG A 1 57.58 27.98 3.67
C ARG A 1 56.31 28.48 4.34
N LEU A 2 55.68 27.57 5.09
CA LEU A 2 54.43 27.61 5.87
C LEU A 2 53.64 28.94 5.90
N GLN A 3 52.49 28.96 5.21
CA GLN A 3 51.36 29.81 5.58
C GLN A 3 50.30 28.92 6.25
N ALA A 4 49.80 29.38 7.40
CA ALA A 4 48.39 29.36 7.80
C ALA A 4 48.29 29.21 9.33
N THR A 5 48.16 30.33 10.04
CA THR A 5 47.65 30.33 11.41
C THR A 5 46.65 31.48 11.58
N ASN A 6 45.39 31.06 11.62
CA ASN A 6 44.33 31.51 12.53
C ASN A 6 44.03 33.01 12.58
N LEU A 7 43.13 33.42 11.69
CA LEU A 7 42.13 34.44 11.99
C LEU A 7 40.77 33.87 11.63
N ILE A 8 40.00 33.49 12.64
CA ILE A 8 38.59 33.87 12.85
C ILE A 8 38.25 33.42 14.26
N ASN A 9 38.27 34.40 15.16
CA ASN A 9 37.68 34.31 16.47
C ASN A 9 36.17 34.56 16.34
N ARG A 10 35.41 33.89 17.22
CA ARG A 10 34.00 34.14 17.61
C ARG A 10 32.89 33.53 16.73
N MET A 11 32.51 32.31 17.10
CA MET A 11 31.09 31.94 17.20
C MET A 11 30.76 31.79 18.70
N PRO A 12 29.71 32.45 19.23
CA PRO A 12 29.23 32.14 20.58
C PRO A 12 28.68 30.72 20.60
N SER A 13 29.07 29.94 21.61
CA SER A 13 28.60 28.57 21.89
C SER A 13 27.14 28.54 22.37
N ALA A 14 26.23 29.22 21.66
CA ALA A 14 24.85 29.42 22.09
C ALA A 14 23.85 29.04 21.00
N PHE A 15 24.02 27.87 20.37
CA PHE A 15 22.95 27.18 19.63
C PHE A 15 23.11 25.67 19.71
N MET A 16 23.33 25.13 20.91
CA MET A 16 22.91 23.77 21.22
C MET A 16 21.76 23.90 22.19
N SER A 17 20.54 23.92 21.65
CA SER A 17 19.35 23.70 22.46
C SER A 17 19.46 22.30 23.04
N ASP A 18 19.93 22.17 24.27
CA ASP A 18 19.84 20.97 25.10
C ASP A 18 18.39 20.76 25.55
N LYS A 19 17.48 20.71 24.58
CA LYS A 19 16.13 20.20 24.76
C LYS A 19 16.14 18.85 24.10
N ARG A 20 16.32 17.80 24.91
CA ARG A 20 15.87 16.47 24.54
C ARG A 20 14.36 16.62 24.30
N ILE A 21 13.97 16.66 23.03
CA ILE A 21 12.57 16.54 22.66
C ILE A 21 12.22 15.11 23.04
N ASP A 22 11.47 14.95 24.12
CA ASP A 22 10.85 13.67 24.48
C ASP A 22 9.75 13.43 23.45
N VAL A 23 10.15 12.92 22.28
CA VAL A 23 9.22 12.57 21.21
C VAL A 23 8.50 11.33 21.70
N ASP A 24 7.23 11.48 22.06
CA ASP A 24 6.37 10.35 22.37
C ASP A 24 6.15 9.51 21.10
N TYR A 25 6.97 8.47 20.94
CA TYR A 25 6.86 7.52 19.84
C TYR A 25 5.66 6.57 19.99
N SER A 26 4.87 6.66 21.07
CA SER A 26 3.70 5.79 21.26
C SER A 26 2.55 6.11 20.32
N TYR A 27 2.54 7.30 19.69
CA TYR A 27 1.50 7.72 18.77
C TYR A 27 2.06 8.41 17.52
N VAL A 28 2.20 7.63 16.44
CA VAL A 28 2.49 8.14 15.10
C VAL A 28 1.22 8.09 14.28
N GLU A 29 0.67 9.24 13.91
CA GLU A 29 -0.48 9.30 13.00
C GLU A 29 -0.05 8.85 11.59
N ILE A 30 -0.63 7.74 11.13
CA ILE A 30 -0.42 7.26 9.75
C ILE A 30 -1.20 8.18 8.81
N PRO A 31 -0.55 8.75 7.77
CA PRO A 31 -1.25 9.56 6.78
C PRO A 31 -2.41 8.78 6.14
N ARG A 32 -3.57 9.43 6.02
CA ARG A 32 -4.72 8.85 5.33
C ARG A 32 -4.43 8.75 3.84
N TYR A 33 -4.75 7.60 3.25
CA TYR A 33 -4.63 7.38 1.82
C TYR A 33 -5.71 8.17 1.05
N ASP A 34 -5.28 8.97 0.07
CA ASP A 34 -6.16 9.76 -0.80
C ASP A 34 -6.60 8.95 -2.03
N ILE A 35 -7.81 8.40 -1.96
CA ILE A 35 -8.44 7.60 -3.03
C ILE A 35 -8.89 8.49 -4.20
N ASP A 36 -9.28 9.72 -3.89
CA ASP A 36 -9.91 10.67 -4.81
C ASP A 36 -8.89 11.54 -5.56
N LYS A 37 -7.60 11.29 -5.32
CA LYS A 37 -6.49 11.90 -6.07
C LYS A 37 -6.80 11.93 -7.58
N PRO A 38 -6.87 13.13 -8.20
CA PRO A 38 -7.19 13.27 -9.61
C PRO A 38 -6.20 12.53 -10.51
N GLN A 39 -6.70 11.60 -11.32
CA GLN A 39 -5.94 10.82 -12.29
C GLN A 39 -6.91 10.18 -13.31
N SER A 40 -6.41 9.82 -14.50
CA SER A 40 -7.22 9.07 -15.47
C SER A 40 -7.45 7.62 -15.00
N LEU A 41 -8.49 6.97 -15.54
CA LEU A 41 -8.79 5.57 -15.24
C LEU A 41 -7.60 4.64 -15.56
N GLU A 42 -6.97 4.84 -16.71
CA GLU A 42 -5.78 4.06 -17.13
C GLU A 42 -4.61 4.24 -16.16
N THR A 43 -4.34 5.47 -15.73
CA THR A 43 -3.29 5.75 -14.74
C THR A 43 -3.60 5.09 -13.39
N ARG A 44 -4.86 5.13 -12.96
CA ARG A 44 -5.31 4.43 -11.73
C ARG A 44 -5.10 2.93 -11.86
N LYS A 45 -5.53 2.30 -12.96
CA LYS A 45 -5.34 0.86 -13.22
C LYS A 45 -3.86 0.47 -13.25
N ALA A 46 -3.02 1.24 -13.93
CA ALA A 46 -1.58 0.98 -13.98
C ALA A 46 -0.94 1.04 -12.59
N ARG A 47 -1.29 2.05 -11.78
CA ARG A 47 -0.84 2.16 -10.38
C ARG A 47 -1.32 0.97 -9.54
N LEU A 48 -2.60 0.60 -9.65
CA LEU A 48 -3.18 -0.50 -8.89
C LEU A 48 -2.55 -1.84 -9.27
N LEU A 49 -2.27 -2.07 -10.55
CA LEU A 49 -1.53 -3.24 -10.99
C LEU A 49 -0.15 -3.32 -10.31
N TYR A 50 0.57 -2.21 -10.20
CA TYR A 50 1.84 -2.17 -9.50
C TYR A 50 1.69 -2.46 -8.00
N GLN A 51 0.75 -1.78 -7.33
CA GLN A 51 0.51 -1.93 -5.88
C GLN A 51 0.06 -3.35 -5.51
N SER A 52 -0.68 -4.01 -6.39
CA SER A 52 -1.13 -5.40 -6.23
C SER A 52 0.01 -6.42 -6.28
N ARG A 53 1.18 -6.03 -6.80
CA ARG A 53 2.37 -6.88 -6.96
C ARG A 53 3.46 -6.62 -5.92
N LYS A 54 3.24 -5.65 -5.03
CA LYS A 54 4.24 -5.11 -4.08
C LYS A 54 3.65 -5.05 -2.68
N ARG A 55 3.28 -6.20 -2.14
CA ARG A 55 2.75 -6.38 -0.78
C ARG A 55 3.84 -6.83 0.18
N GLY A 56 3.57 -6.71 1.48
CA GLY A 56 4.49 -7.17 2.53
C GLY A 56 4.56 -8.68 2.69
N MET A 57 3.58 -9.42 2.16
CA MET A 57 3.45 -10.88 2.28
C MET A 57 3.21 -11.56 0.92
N LEU A 58 3.78 -12.76 0.76
CA LEU A 58 3.73 -13.51 -0.49
C LEU A 58 2.29 -13.94 -0.84
N GLU A 59 1.49 -14.25 0.17
CA GLU A 59 0.09 -14.68 0.03
C GLU A 59 -0.74 -13.61 -0.70
N ASN A 60 -0.68 -12.36 -0.22
CA ASN A 60 -1.36 -11.23 -0.86
C ASN A 60 -0.75 -10.92 -2.22
N ASP A 61 0.57 -10.98 -2.36
CA ASP A 61 1.23 -10.76 -3.65
C ASP A 61 0.72 -11.72 -4.72
N LEU A 62 0.57 -13.01 -4.41
CA LEU A 62 0.10 -14.02 -5.37
C LEU A 62 -1.38 -13.84 -5.68
N LEU A 63 -2.23 -13.65 -4.66
CA LEU A 63 -3.67 -13.47 -4.85
C LEU A 63 -3.98 -12.19 -5.62
N LEU A 64 -3.45 -11.05 -5.17
CA LEU A 64 -3.77 -9.74 -5.75
C LEU A 64 -3.13 -9.57 -7.14
N SER A 65 -1.91 -10.06 -7.37
CA SER A 65 -1.29 -9.91 -8.70
C SER A 65 -2.01 -10.71 -9.78
N THR A 66 -2.46 -11.92 -9.47
CA THR A 66 -3.23 -12.76 -10.40
C THR A 66 -4.64 -12.23 -10.60
N PHE A 67 -5.28 -11.74 -9.52
CA PHE A 67 -6.57 -11.05 -9.61
C PHE A 67 -6.48 -9.81 -10.50
N ALA A 68 -5.51 -8.93 -10.23
CA ALA A 68 -5.33 -7.70 -10.98
C ALA A 68 -5.06 -7.97 -12.46
N LYS A 69 -4.21 -8.95 -12.79
CA LYS A 69 -3.97 -9.32 -14.20
C LYS A 69 -5.23 -9.78 -14.93
N LYS A 70 -6.12 -10.49 -14.23
CA LYS A 70 -7.34 -11.08 -14.81
C LYS A 70 -8.50 -10.09 -14.91
N TYR A 71 -8.74 -9.31 -13.86
CA TYR A 71 -9.98 -8.52 -13.71
C TYR A 71 -9.78 -7.01 -13.83
N LEU A 72 -8.62 -6.46 -13.45
CA LEU A 72 -8.41 -5.00 -13.45
C LEU A 72 -8.62 -4.34 -14.83
N PRO A 73 -8.25 -4.95 -15.97
CA PRO A 73 -8.54 -4.38 -17.28
C PRO A 73 -10.04 -4.17 -17.52
N THR A 74 -10.90 -5.05 -17.00
CA THR A 74 -12.35 -5.05 -17.26
C THR A 74 -13.15 -4.21 -16.26
N LEU A 75 -12.54 -3.78 -15.16
CA LEU A 75 -13.26 -2.98 -14.15
C LEU A 75 -13.63 -1.59 -14.70
N ASN A 76 -14.83 -1.14 -14.37
CA ASN A 76 -15.25 0.25 -14.61
C ASN A 76 -14.63 1.19 -13.56
N GLU A 77 -14.91 2.49 -13.64
CA GLU A 77 -14.32 3.48 -12.74
C GLU A 77 -14.70 3.25 -11.26
N GLU A 78 -15.96 3.00 -10.97
CA GLU A 78 -16.44 2.79 -9.60
C GLU A 78 -15.88 1.50 -9.00
N GLN A 79 -15.87 0.42 -9.77
CA GLN A 79 -15.21 -0.84 -9.41
C GLN A 79 -13.71 -0.65 -9.15
N THR A 80 -13.05 0.15 -9.98
CA THR A 80 -11.63 0.45 -9.81
C THR A 80 -11.39 1.24 -8.52
N LYS A 81 -12.28 2.16 -8.15
CA LYS A 81 -12.22 2.88 -6.85
C LYS A 81 -12.49 1.95 -5.66
N MET A 82 -13.44 1.03 -5.78
CA MET A 82 -13.70 0.02 -4.74
C MET A 82 -12.46 -0.86 -4.51
N TYR A 83 -11.80 -1.29 -5.59
CA TYR A 83 -10.56 -2.05 -5.51
C TYR A 83 -9.40 -1.23 -4.92
N ASP A 84 -9.25 0.03 -5.34
CA ASP A 84 -8.24 0.97 -4.82
C ASP A 84 -8.37 1.16 -3.31
N ARG A 85 -9.61 1.41 -2.86
CA ARG A 85 -9.95 1.49 -1.44
C ARG A 85 -9.52 0.23 -0.73
N LEU A 86 -9.99 -0.93 -1.19
CA LEU A 86 -9.74 -2.21 -0.54
C LEU A 86 -8.24 -2.51 -0.33
N ILE A 87 -7.39 -2.28 -1.32
CA ILE A 87 -5.97 -2.67 -1.20
C ILE A 87 -5.08 -1.62 -0.53
N ASN A 88 -5.51 -0.35 -0.48
CA ASN A 88 -4.66 0.76 0.00
C ASN A 88 -5.14 1.41 1.31
N THR A 89 -6.39 1.23 1.74
CA THR A 89 -6.86 1.78 3.03
C THR A 89 -6.75 0.82 4.19
N VAL A 90 -6.63 -0.48 3.91
CA VAL A 90 -6.48 -1.50 4.95
C VAL A 90 -5.08 -1.39 5.56
N SER A 91 -5.01 -1.18 6.87
CA SER A 91 -3.74 -0.97 7.58
C SER A 91 -2.91 -2.24 7.77
N ASN A 92 -3.55 -3.42 7.78
CA ASN A 92 -2.90 -4.71 8.03
C ASN A 92 -3.14 -5.68 6.88
N ASP A 93 -2.05 -6.15 6.26
CA ASP A 93 -2.11 -7.12 5.16
C ASP A 93 -2.77 -8.45 5.55
N TRP A 94 -2.66 -8.88 6.81
CA TRP A 94 -3.29 -10.13 7.28
C TRP A 94 -4.81 -10.05 7.30
N ASP A 95 -5.36 -8.88 7.63
CA ASP A 95 -6.81 -8.69 7.68
C ASP A 95 -7.39 -8.84 6.28
N LEU A 96 -6.76 -8.19 5.30
CA LEU A 96 -7.12 -8.34 3.88
C LEU A 96 -7.07 -9.82 3.45
N PHE A 97 -5.99 -10.52 3.80
CA PHE A 97 -5.87 -11.95 3.49
C PHE A 97 -7.02 -12.77 4.09
N TYR A 98 -7.30 -12.58 5.38
CA TYR A 98 -8.34 -13.34 6.08
C TYR A 98 -9.75 -13.08 5.56
N TRP A 99 -10.03 -11.88 5.07
CA TRP A 99 -11.30 -11.60 4.41
C TRP A 99 -11.39 -12.27 3.03
N MET A 100 -10.30 -12.25 2.25
CA MET A 100 -10.26 -12.91 0.93
C MET A 100 -10.44 -14.43 1.04
N VAL A 101 -9.88 -15.07 2.07
CA VAL A 101 -10.04 -16.52 2.31
C VAL A 101 -11.23 -16.88 3.23
N GLU A 102 -12.09 -15.91 3.53
CA GLU A 102 -13.29 -16.08 4.36
C GLU A 102 -13.03 -16.65 5.76
N LYS A 103 -11.80 -16.47 6.29
CA LYS A 103 -11.45 -16.85 7.67
C LYS A 103 -12.02 -15.86 8.70
N GLN A 104 -12.26 -14.62 8.29
CA GLN A 104 -12.91 -13.58 9.07
C GLN A 104 -13.98 -12.87 8.24
N PRO A 105 -15.05 -12.35 8.87
CA PRO A 105 -16.06 -11.59 8.15
C PRO A 105 -15.46 -10.32 7.55
N THR A 106 -15.88 -9.97 6.34
CA THR A 106 -15.51 -8.71 5.70
C THR A 106 -16.20 -7.54 6.41
N PRO A 107 -15.49 -6.47 6.79
CA PRO A 107 -16.11 -5.24 7.28
C PRO A 107 -17.05 -4.63 6.25
N LYS A 108 -18.14 -4.00 6.71
CA LYS A 108 -19.22 -3.49 5.84
C LYS A 108 -18.72 -2.50 4.77
N GLU A 109 -17.68 -1.72 5.07
CA GLU A 109 -17.08 -0.78 4.14
C GLU A 109 -16.34 -1.44 2.95
N TYR A 110 -15.99 -2.72 3.08
CA TYR A 110 -15.31 -3.52 2.07
C TYR A 110 -16.19 -4.65 1.50
N ASP A 111 -17.40 -4.83 2.03
CA ASP A 111 -18.35 -5.85 1.60
C ASP A 111 -19.09 -5.38 0.34
N ASN A 112 -18.46 -5.60 -0.81
CA ASN A 112 -18.93 -5.18 -2.12
C ASN A 112 -18.52 -6.19 -3.21
N GLU A 113 -18.96 -5.94 -4.45
CA GLU A 113 -18.74 -6.84 -5.59
C GLU A 113 -17.26 -7.19 -5.84
N ILE A 114 -16.33 -6.29 -5.53
CA ILE A 114 -14.90 -6.54 -5.70
C ILE A 114 -14.39 -7.56 -4.68
N MET A 115 -14.87 -7.47 -3.43
CA MET A 115 -14.56 -8.47 -2.43
C MET A 115 -15.14 -9.84 -2.80
N ASP A 116 -16.36 -9.89 -3.34
CA ASP A 116 -16.97 -11.15 -3.79
C ASP A 116 -16.15 -11.79 -4.93
N MET A 117 -15.71 -10.97 -5.89
CA MET A 117 -14.81 -11.42 -6.96
C MET A 117 -13.47 -11.93 -6.40
N LEU A 118 -12.90 -11.25 -5.40
CA LEU A 118 -11.65 -11.66 -4.75
C LEU A 118 -11.80 -12.98 -3.99
N LYS A 119 -12.86 -13.15 -3.20
CA LYS A 119 -13.16 -14.41 -2.49
C LYS A 119 -13.30 -15.56 -3.47
N LYS A 120 -14.03 -15.34 -4.57
CA LYS A 120 -14.17 -16.34 -5.64
C LYS A 120 -12.82 -16.67 -6.28
N HIS A 121 -11.99 -15.67 -6.55
CA HIS A 121 -10.64 -15.88 -7.09
C HIS A 121 -9.73 -16.63 -6.12
N ALA A 122 -9.81 -16.33 -4.82
CA ALA A 122 -9.01 -16.96 -3.77
C ALA A 122 -9.34 -18.46 -3.59
N LYS A 123 -10.59 -18.88 -3.85
CA LYS A 123 -10.98 -20.30 -3.83
C LYS A 123 -10.22 -21.15 -4.85
N ASN A 124 -9.72 -20.53 -5.92
CA ASN A 124 -8.89 -21.17 -6.93
C ASN A 124 -9.46 -22.55 -7.36
N GLU A 125 -10.72 -22.56 -7.80
CA GLU A 125 -11.47 -23.79 -8.10
C GLU A 125 -10.77 -24.67 -9.15
N ASP A 126 -10.05 -24.05 -10.09
CA ASP A 126 -9.25 -24.72 -11.12
C ASP A 126 -7.95 -25.36 -10.56
N ARG A 127 -7.64 -25.14 -9.28
CA ARG A 127 -6.47 -25.65 -8.55
C ARG A 127 -5.14 -25.39 -9.28
N VAL A 128 -5.02 -24.24 -9.93
CA VAL A 128 -3.81 -23.84 -10.64
C VAL A 128 -2.76 -23.31 -9.66
N SER A 129 -1.49 -23.58 -9.93
CA SER A 129 -0.39 -22.97 -9.17
C SER A 129 -0.39 -21.46 -9.42
N LEU A 130 -0.70 -20.68 -8.39
CA LEU A 130 -0.61 -19.23 -8.46
C LEU A 130 0.87 -18.82 -8.53
N ARG A 131 1.21 -18.05 -9.56
CA ARG A 131 2.51 -17.40 -9.73
C ARG A 131 2.27 -15.96 -10.11
N GLN A 132 3.13 -15.07 -9.63
CA GLN A 132 3.05 -13.68 -10.05
C GLN A 132 3.20 -13.60 -11.58
N PRO A 133 2.23 -13.03 -12.31
CA PRO A 133 2.25 -13.03 -13.76
C PRO A 133 3.34 -12.09 -14.31
N ASN A 134 3.80 -12.33 -15.53
CA ASN A 134 4.68 -11.40 -16.23
C ASN A 134 3.93 -10.09 -16.54
N LEU A 135 4.69 -8.99 -16.58
CA LEU A 135 4.17 -7.66 -16.92
C LEU A 135 3.82 -7.54 -18.42
N TYR A 136 4.49 -8.33 -19.27
CA TYR A 136 4.38 -8.36 -20.72
C TYR A 136 3.98 -9.75 -21.19
#